data_AF-A0A661LDK6-F1
#
_entry.id   AF-A0A661LDK6-F1
#
_cell.length_a   1.000
_cell.length_b   1.000
_cell.length_c   1.000
_cell.angle_alpha   90.00
_cell.angle_beta   90.00
_cell.angle_gamma   90.00
#
_symmetry.space_group_name_H-M   'P 1'
#
loop_
_entity.id
_entity.type
_entity.pdbx_description
1 polymer ?
#
loop_
_entity_poly.entity_id
_entity_poly.type
_entity_poly.pdbx_seq_one_letter_code
_entity_poly.pdbx_strand_id
1 'polypeptide(L)'
;KEATYIVKSKDGIQFDRSVLDRYREQDQVLLTKKSKKGLADINLKEWVKNIQFLEPNMLRLVVRYGDTGPYLKPEEIIKAVFHLDTLTIADLHIRKVGQILR
;
A
#
# COMPACT_ATOMS: atom_id res chain seq x y z
N LYS A 1 -2.97 15.08 6.30
CA LYS A 1 -2.02 14.18 7.02
C LYS A 1 -1.48 13.06 6.13
N GLU A 2 -0.20 12.71 6.27
CA GLU A 2 0.48 11.67 5.49
C GLU A 2 1.39 10.83 6.40
N ALA A 3 1.62 9.55 6.07
CA ALA A 3 2.74 8.79 6.63
C ALA A 3 3.54 8.09 5.54
N THR A 4 4.86 8.00 5.80
CA THR A 4 5.82 7.33 4.92
C THR A 4 6.25 6.02 5.56
N TYR A 5 6.26 4.97 4.74
CA TYR A 5 6.69 3.63 5.09
C TYR A 5 7.79 3.18 4.14
N ILE A 6 8.71 2.39 4.68
CA ILE A 6 9.63 1.56 3.91
C ILE A 6 9.10 0.13 3.98
N VAL A 7 8.93 -0.48 2.81
CA VAL A 7 8.48 -1.85 2.63
C VAL A 7 9.65 -2.61 2.05
N LYS A 8 10.18 -3.58 2.79
CA LYS A 8 11.28 -4.44 2.34
C LYS A 8 10.82 -5.89 2.36
N SER A 9 10.97 -6.62 1.27
CA SER A 9 10.77 -8.06 1.25
C SER A 9 12.04 -8.81 1.69
N LYS A 10 11.88 -10.05 2.18
CA LYS A 10 13.01 -10.96 2.42
C LYS A 10 13.78 -11.24 1.13
N ASP A 11 15.03 -11.65 1.29
CA ASP A 11 15.94 -11.94 0.18
C ASP A 11 15.32 -12.96 -0.78
N GLY A 12 15.34 -12.64 -2.08
CA GLY A 12 14.78 -13.48 -3.15
C GLY A 12 13.39 -13.06 -3.65
N ILE A 13 12.62 -12.26 -2.88
CA ILE A 13 11.32 -11.74 -3.33
C ILE A 13 11.53 -10.33 -3.90
N GLN A 14 11.27 -10.15 -5.18
CA GLN A 14 11.35 -8.85 -5.86
C GLN A 14 9.96 -8.33 -6.20
N PHE A 15 9.78 -7.02 -6.09
CA PHE A 15 8.55 -6.37 -6.54
C PHE A 15 8.58 -6.18 -8.06
N ASP A 16 7.51 -6.58 -8.74
CA ASP A 16 7.38 -6.39 -10.18
C ASP A 16 7.07 -4.93 -10.51
N ARG A 17 7.99 -4.26 -11.23
CA ARG A 17 7.83 -2.87 -11.67
C ARG A 17 6.63 -2.69 -12.59
N SER A 18 6.37 -3.66 -13.47
CA SER A 18 5.25 -3.61 -14.42
C SER A 18 3.89 -3.57 -13.72
N VAL A 19 3.80 -4.17 -12.52
CA VAL A 19 2.58 -4.12 -11.71
C VAL A 19 2.36 -2.72 -11.15
N LEU A 20 3.44 -2.05 -10.71
CA LEU A 20 3.34 -0.67 -10.24
C LEU A 20 2.98 0.30 -11.38
N ASP A 21 3.53 0.10 -12.58
CA ASP A 21 3.22 0.95 -13.73
C ASP A 21 1.76 0.78 -14.16
N ARG A 22 1.26 -0.47 -14.23
CA ARG A 22 -0.18 -0.74 -14.42
C ARG A 22 -1.05 -0.10 -13.34
N TYR A 23 -0.65 -0.20 -12.07
CA TYR A 23 -1.34 0.49 -10.99
C TYR A 23 -1.41 1.99 -11.25
N ARG A 24 -0.34 2.63 -11.73
CA ARG A 24 -0.31 4.08 -12.01
C ARG A 24 -1.24 4.48 -13.14
N GLU A 25 -1.36 3.66 -14.17
CA GLU A 25 -2.22 3.89 -15.34
C GLU A 25 -3.72 3.76 -15.03
N GLN A 26 -4.09 3.01 -13.99
CA GLN A 26 -5.49 2.86 -13.60
C GLN A 26 -6.06 4.12 -12.93
N ASP A 27 -7.25 4.55 -13.33
CA ASP A 27 -7.96 5.66 -12.69
C ASP A 27 -8.45 5.31 -11.28
N GLN A 28 -8.84 4.05 -11.09
CA GLN A 28 -9.37 3.54 -9.82
C GLN A 28 -8.83 2.14 -9.54
N VAL A 29 -8.56 1.89 -8.25
CA VAL A 29 -8.18 0.56 -7.74
C VAL A 29 -8.98 0.31 -6.47
N LEU A 30 -10.00 -0.52 -6.57
CA LEU A 30 -10.96 -0.74 -5.50
C LEU A 30 -10.53 -1.89 -4.60
N LEU A 31 -10.52 -1.65 -3.29
CA LEU A 31 -10.35 -2.67 -2.27
C LEU A 31 -11.65 -2.79 -1.46
N THR A 32 -12.32 -3.93 -1.59
CA THR A 32 -13.52 -4.23 -0.78
C THR A 32 -13.10 -4.65 0.62
N LYS A 33 -13.54 -3.90 1.63
CA LYS A 33 -13.23 -4.17 3.05
C LYS A 33 -14.50 -4.36 3.85
N LYS A 34 -14.52 -5.40 4.69
CA LYS A 34 -15.59 -5.60 5.67
C LYS A 34 -15.38 -4.67 6.86
N SER A 35 -16.38 -3.84 7.14
CA SER A 35 -16.46 -2.97 8.30
C SER A 35 -17.62 -3.40 9.22
N LYS A 36 -17.73 -2.77 10.40
CA LYS A 36 -18.89 -2.95 11.29
C LYS A 36 -20.23 -2.58 10.61
N LYS A 37 -20.20 -1.75 9.56
CA LYS A 37 -21.38 -1.31 8.79
C LYS A 37 -21.61 -2.13 7.52
N GLY A 38 -20.84 -3.19 7.28
CA GLY A 38 -20.93 -4.00 6.06
C GLY A 38 -19.69 -3.87 5.17
N LEU A 39 -19.77 -4.42 3.96
CA LEU A 39 -18.73 -4.29 2.94
C LEU A 39 -18.72 -2.85 2.41
N ALA A 40 -17.54 -2.28 2.25
CA ALA A 40 -17.33 -0.99 1.65
C ALA A 40 -16.15 -1.05 0.68
N ASP A 41 -16.32 -0.46 -0.48
CA ASP A 41 -15.25 -0.32 -1.46
C ASP A 41 -14.43 0.93 -1.17
N ILE A 42 -13.12 0.76 -1.15
CA ILE A 42 -12.17 1.83 -0.88
C ILE A 42 -11.29 1.99 -2.12
N ASN A 43 -11.30 3.18 -2.74
CA ASN A 43 -10.42 3.47 -3.86
C ASN A 43 -9.00 3.80 -3.36
N LEU A 44 -8.04 2.91 -3.60
CA LEU A 44 -6.65 3.06 -3.15
C LEU A 44 -5.99 4.31 -3.72
N LYS A 45 -6.42 4.83 -4.87
CA LYS A 45 -5.85 6.04 -5.49
C LYS A 45 -6.04 7.30 -4.65
N GLU A 46 -7.10 7.35 -3.85
CA GLU A 46 -7.35 8.45 -2.92
C GLU A 46 -6.41 8.37 -1.71
N TRP A 47 -6.10 7.16 -1.27
CA TRP A 47 -5.31 6.87 -0.07
C TRP A 47 -3.81 6.86 -0.33
N VAL A 48 -3.37 6.38 -1.49
CA VAL A 48 -1.95 6.28 -1.82
C VAL A 48 -1.52 7.56 -2.51
N LYS A 49 -0.58 8.28 -1.89
CA LYS A 49 0.05 9.45 -2.49
C LYS A 49 1.14 9.05 -3.47
N ASN A 50 1.98 8.09 -3.08
CA ASN A 50 3.10 7.65 -3.90
C ASN A 50 3.55 6.24 -3.52
N ILE A 51 3.99 5.47 -4.51
CA ILE A 51 4.79 4.26 -4.36
C ILE A 51 6.01 4.40 -5.27
N GLN A 52 7.19 4.21 -4.70
CA GLN A 52 8.46 4.38 -5.39
C GLN A 52 9.40 3.22 -5.07
N PHE A 53 10.05 2.68 -6.09
CA PHE A 53 11.14 1.73 -5.91
C PHE A 53 12.38 2.44 -5.37
N LEU A 54 12.95 1.89 -4.31
CA LEU A 54 14.28 2.26 -3.82
C LEU A 54 15.31 1.21 -4.28
N GLU A 55 14.96 -0.07 -4.18
CA GLU A 55 15.73 -1.23 -4.65
C GLU A 55 14.75 -2.31 -5.18
N PRO A 56 15.20 -3.38 -5.87
CA PRO A 56 14.29 -4.42 -6.37
C PRO A 56 13.39 -5.08 -5.31
N ASN A 57 13.87 -5.18 -4.08
CA ASN A 57 13.17 -5.75 -2.91
C ASN A 57 12.72 -4.66 -1.91
N MET A 58 12.79 -3.37 -2.27
CA MET A 58 12.49 -2.28 -1.35
C MET A 58 11.71 -1.14 -2.01
N LEU A 59 10.60 -0.77 -1.37
CA LEU A 59 9.71 0.29 -1.80
C LEU A 59 9.56 1.36 -0.72
N ARG A 60 9.39 2.60 -1.15
CA ARG A 60 8.84 3.69 -0.35
C ARG A 60 7.35 3.82 -0.67
N LEU A 61 6.53 3.73 0.37
CA LEU A 61 5.08 3.94 0.31
C LEU A 61 4.71 5.21 1.07
N VAL A 62 3.94 6.10 0.45
CA VAL A 62 3.39 7.31 1.08
C VAL A 62 1.87 7.22 1.05
N VAL A 63 1.26 7.24 2.23
CA VAL A 63 -0.18 7.09 2.42
C VAL A 63 -0.76 8.39 2.99
N ARG A 64 -1.87 8.84 2.43
CA ARG A 64 -2.71 9.92 2.95
C ARG A 64 -3.63 9.35 4.02
N TYR A 65 -3.73 10.05 5.15
CA TYR A 65 -4.69 9.74 6.21
C TYR A 65 -5.63 10.92 6.38
N GLY A 66 -6.93 10.66 6.28
CA GLY A 66 -7.98 11.57 6.71
C GLY A 66 -8.30 11.38 8.20
N ASP A 67 -8.93 12.38 8.80
CA ASP A 67 -9.44 12.29 10.18
C ASP A 67 -10.66 11.37 10.30
N THR A 68 -11.31 11.09 9.18
CA THR A 68 -12.50 10.24 9.06
C THR A 68 -12.35 9.27 7.90
N GLY A 69 -12.53 7.97 8.15
CA GLY A 69 -12.51 6.92 7.13
C GLY A 69 -11.90 5.61 7.63
N PRO A 70 -12.09 4.50 6.90
CA PRO A 70 -11.48 3.23 7.26
C PRO A 70 -9.96 3.32 7.16
N TYR A 71 -9.25 3.12 8.27
CA TYR A 71 -7.79 3.07 8.24
C TYR A 71 -7.32 1.89 7.37
N LEU A 72 -6.63 2.20 6.27
CA LEU A 72 -5.94 1.21 5.45
C LEU A 72 -4.53 0.99 6.01
N LYS A 73 -4.25 -0.25 6.35
CA LYS A 73 -2.91 -0.64 6.75
C LYS A 73 -2.00 -0.70 5.51
N PRO A 74 -0.71 -0.34 5.65
CA PRO A 74 0.26 -0.48 4.57
C PRO A 74 0.31 -1.88 3.93
N GLU A 75 0.17 -2.93 4.74
CA GLU A 75 0.13 -4.32 4.27
C GLU A 75 -1.04 -4.58 3.31
N GLU A 76 -2.22 -4.03 3.58
CA GLU A 76 -3.41 -4.16 2.73
C GLU A 76 -3.20 -3.45 1.38
N ILE A 77 -2.54 -2.29 1.41
CA ILE A 77 -2.22 -1.52 0.20
C ILE A 77 -1.24 -2.29 -0.68
N ILE A 78 -0.12 -2.73 -0.11
CA ILE A 78 0.90 -3.47 -0.88
C ILE A 78 0.33 -4.78 -1.41
N LYS A 79 -0.47 -5.48 -0.61
CA LYS A 79 -1.17 -6.70 -1.04
C LYS A 79 -2.05 -6.45 -2.25
N ALA A 80 -2.86 -5.40 -2.22
CA ALA A 80 -3.80 -5.08 -3.30
C ALA A 80 -3.07 -4.59 -4.57
N VAL A 81 -2.06 -3.73 -4.42
CA VAL A 81 -1.30 -3.20 -5.57
C VAL A 81 -0.51 -4.31 -6.27
N PHE A 82 0.21 -5.14 -5.50
CA PHE A 82 1.09 -6.17 -6.05
C PHE A 82 0.43 -7.55 -6.17
N HIS A 83 -0.87 -7.67 -5.89
CA HIS A 83 -1.63 -8.92 -5.90
C HIS A 83 -0.97 -10.05 -5.08
N LEU A 84 -0.38 -9.70 -3.94
CA LEU A 84 0.36 -10.65 -3.10
C LEU A 84 -0.60 -11.54 -2.32
N ASP A 85 -0.19 -12.78 -2.06
CA ASP A 85 -0.89 -13.64 -1.11
C ASP A 85 -0.53 -13.31 0.35
N THR A 86 -1.24 -13.94 1.29
CA THR A 86 -1.05 -13.66 2.73
C THR A 86 0.31 -14.15 3.23
N LEU A 87 0.90 -15.19 2.63
CA LEU A 87 2.20 -15.72 3.03
C LEU A 87 3.32 -14.75 2.64
N THR A 88 3.27 -14.22 1.41
CA THR A 88 4.22 -13.24 0.90
C THR A 88 4.17 -11.94 1.69
N ILE A 89 2.98 -11.52 2.14
CA ILE A 89 2.81 -10.35 3.02
C ILE A 89 3.49 -10.56 4.38
N ALA A 90 3.43 -11.78 4.95
CA ALA A 90 4.08 -12.08 6.21
C ALA A 90 5.61 -11.99 6.13
N ASP A 91 6.17 -12.13 4.93
CA ASP A 91 7.60 -11.96 4.63
C ASP A 91 8.00 -10.51 4.32
N LEU A 92 7.07 -9.54 4.41
CA LEU A 92 7.37 -8.12 4.27
C LEU A 92 7.70 -7.48 5.62
N HIS A 93 8.84 -6.80 5.65
CA HIS A 93 9.20 -5.87 6.72
C HIS A 93 8.70 -4.48 6.36
N ILE A 94 7.64 -4.04 7.03
CA ILE A 94 7.05 -2.71 6.84
C ILE A 94 7.36 -1.84 8.05
N ARG A 95 8.11 -0.75 7.84
CA ARG A 95 8.47 0.20 8.90
C ARG A 95 8.01 1.61 8.55
N LYS A 96 7.33 2.26 9.49
CA LYS A 96 7.03 3.69 9.40
C LYS A 96 8.31 4.50 9.62
N VAL A 97 8.62 5.41 8.72
CA VAL A 97 9.84 6.23 8.77
C VAL A 97 9.56 7.73 8.83
N GLY A 98 8.30 8.15 8.65
CA GLY A 98 7.93 9.57 8.76
C GLY A 98 6.42 9.79 8.80
N GLN A 99 6.02 10.96 9.28
CA GLN A 99 4.63 11.41 9.30
C GLN A 99 4.55 12.94 9.15
N ILE A 100 3.55 13.40 8.40
CA ILE A 100 3.19 14.81 8.24
C ILE A 100 1.78 15.00 8.79
N LEU A 101 1.62 15.90 9.76
CA LEU A 101 0.37 16.10 10.51
C LEU A 101 -0.47 17.30 10.06
N ARG A 102 -0.02 18.05 9.03
CA ARG A 102 -0.74 19.22 8.51
C ARG A 102 -2.16 18.87 8.06
#